data_AF-A0A2A2YEB4-F1
#
_entry.id   AF-A0A2A2YEB4-F1
#
_cell.length_a   1.000
_cell.length_b   1.000
_cell.length_c   1.000
_cell.angle_alpha   90.00
_cell.angle_beta   90.00
_cell.angle_gamma   90.00
#
_symmetry.space_group_name_H-M   'P 1'
#
loop_
_entity.id
_entity.type
_entity.pdbx_description
1 polymer ?
#
loop_
_entity_poly.entity_id
_entity_poly.type
_entity_poly.pdbx_seq_one_letter_code
_entity_poly.pdbx_strand_id
1 'polypeptide(L)'
;MKKKSIWFGSAAALILFACWLLMQSGSKPQSEGEITGKPKSARAASNDEDLARERTARRKASGRVLPEGSITTHQPEQLKDFVLTECKGHQVSLRTALKLIDEAYQDACYFSLEKPLKLKYEIDGESDKLLNFLLKGKTWLSAVKYVAALAGMEAKLEGEKVVLSSLEGADEVREMNTIIKPELIEELKKSLSDLGEWDLTVTFDPVKDLPELLRKNGIINHAAVSFDDQGRLTIHGNGNAQERAALEAFAALSDGPPEQFKTITKLISTKNPLEISQSTLSPTELQELMLQLSQQEGTELVTVPSLMNKSGQQALIEIKQGSDDQWTGLELKYNTDYIGLKLASANQTEVRPKEGEGQNQQAEMQLLVYDGDSQITNIGVDDLGHHYQITTSQRIDATGRPLKQNALHNSGTEITRESIDAIINYPNRNPAVNPSSVSTATAPVAKAVPGQPGFVFSPYNNQIVDLTGIAPGTLVADPQYPEAEKKHFRAP
;
A
#
# COMPACT_ATOMS: atom_id res chain seq x y z
N MET A 1 19.81 75.81 44.94
CA MET A 1 20.51 74.79 44.14
C MET A 1 19.50 74.14 43.22
N LYS A 2 19.68 74.30 41.90
CA LYS A 2 18.74 73.89 40.84
C LYS A 2 19.36 72.75 40.02
N LYS A 3 18.60 71.69 39.72
CA LYS A 3 18.65 70.89 38.49
C LYS A 3 17.50 69.86 38.45
N LYS A 4 16.56 70.08 37.53
CA LYS A 4 15.62 69.16 36.84
C LYS A 4 15.20 69.93 35.58
N SER A 5 14.93 69.39 34.40
CA SER A 5 14.93 68.05 33.81
C SER A 5 14.70 68.29 32.31
N ILE A 6 15.47 67.67 31.41
CA ILE A 6 15.19 67.68 29.97
C ILE A 6 15.32 66.24 29.50
N TRP A 7 14.19 65.57 29.26
CA TRP A 7 14.12 64.35 28.44
C TRP A 7 12.64 64.03 28.15
N PHE A 8 12.08 64.64 27.09
CA PHE A 8 10.78 64.23 26.52
C PHE A 8 10.65 64.52 25.01
N GLY A 9 11.75 64.81 24.31
CA GLY A 9 11.71 65.22 22.90
C GLY A 9 11.83 64.08 21.86
N SER A 10 12.29 62.89 22.24
CA SER A 10 12.77 61.90 21.25
C SER A 10 11.72 60.89 20.78
N ALA A 11 10.61 60.71 21.51
CA ALA A 11 9.60 59.71 21.16
C ALA A 11 8.63 60.17 20.04
N ALA A 12 8.33 61.48 19.97
CA ALA A 12 7.39 62.01 18.99
C ALA A 12 7.96 62.02 17.56
N ALA A 13 9.28 62.20 17.41
CA ALA A 13 9.94 62.21 16.11
C ALA A 13 9.97 60.82 15.44
N LEU A 14 10.10 59.74 16.22
CA LEU A 14 10.12 58.38 15.71
C LEU A 14 8.75 57.91 15.21
N ILE A 15 7.67 58.33 15.88
CA ILE A 15 6.30 57.97 15.47
C ILE A 15 5.92 58.68 14.16
N LEU A 16 6.31 59.95 13.99
CA LEU A 16 6.05 60.69 12.74
C LEU A 16 6.85 60.14 11.55
N PHE A 17 8.07 59.64 11.78
CA PHE A 17 8.88 59.03 10.72
C PHE A 17 8.31 57.66 10.27
N ALA A 18 7.78 56.86 11.19
CA ALA A 18 7.12 55.59 10.87
C ALA A 18 5.81 55.79 10.08
N CYS A 19 5.00 56.80 10.43
CA CYS A 19 3.79 57.14 9.68
C CYS A 19 4.10 57.65 8.26
N TRP A 20 5.21 58.36 8.07
CA TRP A 20 5.63 58.84 6.75
C TRP A 20 6.09 57.71 5.82
N LEU A 21 6.79 56.70 6.35
CA LEU A 21 7.20 55.51 5.60
C LEU A 21 6.01 54.66 5.12
N LEU A 22 4.95 54.56 5.92
CA LEU A 22 3.74 53.83 5.53
C LEU A 22 2.97 54.54 4.40
N MET A 23 3.00 55.87 4.34
CA MET A 23 2.34 56.64 3.26
C MET A 23 3.06 56.58 1.91
N GLN A 24 4.34 56.17 1.84
CA GLN A 24 5.06 56.02 0.57
C GLN A 24 4.85 54.66 -0.12
N SER A 25 4.20 53.70 0.54
CA SER A 25 3.99 52.35 -0.02
C SER A 25 2.69 52.16 -0.82
N GLY A 26 1.96 53.24 -1.11
CA GLY A 26 0.75 53.22 -1.93
C GLY A 26 1.04 52.89 -3.40
N SER A 27 0.88 51.61 -3.75
CA SER A 27 0.77 51.14 -5.13
C SER A 27 -0.37 51.86 -5.85
N LYS A 28 -0.09 52.35 -7.08
CA LYS A 28 -1.05 53.06 -7.93
C LYS A 28 -2.28 52.19 -8.22
N PRO A 29 -3.51 52.73 -8.13
CA PRO A 29 -4.68 52.06 -8.67
C PRO A 29 -4.60 52.11 -10.21
N GLN A 30 -4.60 50.93 -10.82
CA GLN A 30 -4.71 50.77 -12.26
C GLN A 30 -6.18 50.93 -12.67
N SER A 31 -6.38 51.63 -13.78
CA SER A 31 -7.62 52.18 -14.31
C SER A 31 -8.80 51.21 -14.45
N GLU A 32 -9.99 51.73 -14.16
CA GLU A 32 -11.30 51.20 -14.54
C GLU A 32 -11.36 50.94 -16.06
N GLY A 33 -11.49 49.67 -16.42
CA GLY A 33 -11.97 49.21 -17.71
C GLY A 33 -13.32 48.54 -17.49
N GLU A 34 -14.36 49.20 -17.99
CA GLU A 34 -15.75 48.72 -18.02
C GLU A 34 -15.85 47.39 -18.78
N ILE A 35 -16.11 46.29 -18.05
CA ILE A 35 -16.46 44.99 -18.64
C ILE A 35 -17.78 44.53 -18.03
N THR A 36 -18.84 44.69 -18.81
CA THR A 36 -20.15 44.07 -18.59
C THR A 36 -20.06 42.58 -18.91
N GLY A 37 -19.59 41.79 -17.94
CA GLY A 37 -19.54 40.33 -18.04
C GLY A 37 -20.31 39.67 -16.90
N LYS A 38 -21.43 39.01 -17.22
CA LYS A 38 -22.18 38.15 -16.28
C LYS A 38 -21.24 37.17 -15.57
N PRO A 39 -21.44 36.87 -14.28
CA PRO A 39 -20.59 35.92 -13.56
C PRO A 39 -20.77 34.52 -14.16
N LYS A 40 -19.76 34.05 -14.90
CA LYS A 40 -19.62 32.64 -15.26
C LYS A 40 -19.23 31.89 -13.98
N SER A 41 -20.13 31.04 -13.51
CA SER A 41 -19.84 29.96 -12.58
C SER A 41 -18.53 29.27 -12.99
N ALA A 42 -17.54 29.34 -12.10
CA ALA A 42 -16.27 28.63 -12.24
C ALA A 42 -16.51 27.14 -12.04
N ARG A 43 -16.97 26.48 -13.10
CA ARG A 43 -16.97 25.02 -13.19
C ARG A 43 -15.52 24.62 -13.45
N ALA A 44 -14.81 24.20 -12.39
CA ALA A 44 -13.49 23.62 -12.47
C ALA A 44 -13.57 22.28 -13.22
N ALA A 45 -13.56 22.34 -14.55
CA ALA A 45 -13.28 21.17 -15.37
C ALA A 45 -11.76 21.02 -15.40
N SER A 46 -11.21 20.25 -14.46
CA SER A 46 -9.86 19.72 -14.62
C SER A 46 -9.86 18.82 -15.86
N ASN A 47 -9.01 19.13 -16.83
CA ASN A 47 -8.89 18.32 -18.04
C ASN A 47 -8.31 16.96 -17.68
N ASP A 48 -8.94 15.87 -18.14
CA ASP A 48 -8.45 14.50 -17.92
C ASP A 48 -7.00 14.29 -18.40
N GLU A 49 -6.53 15.08 -19.37
CA GLU A 49 -5.13 15.06 -19.83
C GLU A 49 -4.13 15.53 -18.76
N ASP A 50 -4.48 16.52 -17.95
CA ASP A 50 -3.59 17.04 -16.90
C ASP A 50 -3.40 15.98 -15.81
N LEU A 51 -4.47 15.25 -15.46
CA LEU A 51 -4.41 14.12 -14.54
C LEU A 51 -3.54 12.98 -15.07
N ALA A 52 -3.64 12.65 -16.36
CA ALA A 52 -2.81 11.60 -16.98
C ALA A 52 -1.32 11.97 -17.02
N ARG A 53 -1.00 13.24 -17.30
CA ARG A 53 0.38 13.76 -17.23
C ARG A 53 0.91 13.73 -15.81
N GLU A 54 0.11 14.18 -14.85
CA GLU A 54 0.47 14.16 -13.44
C GLU A 54 0.71 12.73 -12.96
N ARG A 55 -0.10 11.76 -13.37
CA ARG A 55 0.10 10.34 -13.06
C ARG A 55 1.43 9.81 -13.61
N THR A 56 1.75 10.14 -14.85
CA THR A 56 3.04 9.76 -15.46
C THR A 56 4.21 10.42 -14.74
N ALA A 57 4.06 11.69 -14.34
CA ALA A 57 5.05 12.42 -13.57
C ALA A 57 5.22 11.81 -12.16
N ARG A 58 4.14 11.45 -11.46
CA ARG A 58 4.17 10.79 -10.15
C ARG A 58 4.86 9.44 -10.21
N ARG A 59 4.58 8.63 -11.23
CA ARG A 59 5.27 7.34 -11.45
C ARG A 59 6.77 7.55 -11.61
N LYS A 60 7.19 8.54 -12.40
CA LYS A 60 8.60 8.91 -12.58
C LYS A 60 9.24 9.51 -11.32
N ALA A 61 8.51 10.39 -10.62
CA ALA A 61 8.99 11.11 -9.44
C ALA A 61 9.10 10.20 -8.21
N SER A 62 8.35 9.09 -8.16
CA SER A 62 8.44 8.12 -7.08
C SER A 62 9.84 7.50 -6.95
N GLY A 63 10.69 7.60 -7.99
CA GLY A 63 12.02 6.98 -8.01
C GLY A 63 12.00 5.45 -7.92
N ARG A 64 10.81 4.85 -7.87
CA ARG A 64 10.64 3.40 -7.84
C ARG A 64 10.92 2.88 -9.24
N VAL A 65 11.95 2.04 -9.34
CA VAL A 65 12.21 1.30 -10.57
C VAL A 65 11.06 0.31 -10.70
N LEU A 66 10.56 0.10 -11.91
CA LEU A 66 9.55 -0.93 -12.14
C LEU A 66 10.14 -2.27 -11.69
N PRO A 67 9.53 -2.94 -10.70
CA PRO A 67 10.01 -4.24 -10.27
C PRO A 67 9.88 -5.24 -11.42
N GLU A 68 10.87 -6.11 -11.55
CA GLU A 68 10.79 -7.24 -12.47
C GLU A 68 9.84 -8.30 -11.87
N GLY A 69 9.00 -8.91 -12.71
CA GLY A 69 8.09 -9.97 -12.26
C GLY A 69 6.94 -10.21 -13.23
N SER A 70 6.19 -11.29 -13.01
CA SER A 70 4.97 -11.56 -13.75
C SER A 70 3.80 -10.73 -13.22
N ILE A 71 2.91 -10.34 -14.12
CA ILE A 71 1.69 -9.62 -13.73
C ILE A 71 0.67 -10.63 -13.23
N THR A 72 0.14 -10.34 -12.06
CA THR A 72 -0.88 -11.14 -11.37
C THR A 72 -2.22 -10.40 -11.39
N THR A 73 -3.30 -11.04 -10.96
CA THR A 73 -4.61 -10.39 -10.80
C THR A 73 -5.20 -10.84 -9.47
N HIS A 74 -5.66 -9.89 -8.66
CA HIS A 74 -6.36 -10.19 -7.41
C HIS A 74 -7.87 -10.33 -7.63
N GLN A 75 -8.53 -10.99 -6.68
CA GLN A 75 -9.98 -11.11 -6.63
C GLN A 75 -10.60 -9.93 -5.87
N PRO A 76 -11.87 -9.58 -6.14
CA PRO A 76 -12.52 -8.44 -5.49
C PRO A 76 -12.54 -8.52 -3.96
N GLU A 77 -12.65 -9.72 -3.38
CA GLU A 77 -12.67 -9.92 -1.93
C GLU A 77 -11.34 -9.55 -1.26
N GLN A 78 -10.25 -9.48 -2.02
CA GLN A 78 -8.92 -9.08 -1.54
C GLN A 78 -8.77 -7.56 -1.44
N LEU A 79 -9.69 -6.76 -1.98
CA LEU A 79 -9.65 -5.29 -1.87
C LEU A 79 -9.76 -4.77 -0.43
N LYS A 80 -10.22 -5.60 0.51
CA LYS A 80 -10.19 -5.31 1.95
C LYS A 80 -8.78 -5.29 2.53
N ASP A 81 -7.85 -6.02 1.91
CA ASP A 81 -6.45 -6.17 2.30
C ASP A 81 -5.51 -5.41 1.33
N PHE A 82 -6.03 -4.93 0.20
CA PHE A 82 -5.26 -4.25 -0.85
C PHE A 82 -4.87 -2.83 -0.42
N VAL A 83 -3.59 -2.58 -0.16
CA VAL A 83 -3.09 -1.30 0.36
C VAL A 83 -2.85 -0.29 -0.76
N LEU A 84 -3.38 0.92 -0.59
CA LEU A 84 -3.24 2.01 -1.54
C LEU A 84 -1.96 2.83 -1.33
N THR A 85 -1.47 3.39 -2.44
CA THR A 85 -0.54 4.51 -2.40
C THR A 85 -1.21 5.74 -1.77
N GLU A 86 -0.42 6.78 -1.49
CA GLU A 86 -0.97 8.05 -0.99
C GLU A 86 -2.03 8.61 -1.94
N CYS A 87 -3.18 8.95 -1.38
CA CYS A 87 -4.31 9.57 -2.03
C CYS A 87 -4.81 10.72 -1.18
N LYS A 88 -4.97 11.91 -1.76
CA LYS A 88 -5.49 13.08 -1.05
C LYS A 88 -6.45 13.89 -1.90
N GLY A 89 -7.41 14.49 -1.23
CA GLY A 89 -8.40 15.39 -1.84
C GLY A 89 -8.66 16.58 -0.93
N HIS A 90 -8.79 17.76 -1.54
CA HIS A 90 -9.13 18.99 -0.84
C HIS A 90 -10.32 19.65 -1.53
N GLN A 91 -11.40 19.87 -0.77
CA GLN A 91 -12.64 20.47 -1.27
C GLN A 91 -13.20 19.78 -2.52
N VAL A 92 -13.16 18.44 -2.55
CA VAL A 92 -13.57 17.64 -3.72
C VAL A 92 -14.95 17.02 -3.53
N SER A 93 -15.70 16.85 -4.63
CA SER A 93 -16.97 16.10 -4.61
C SER A 93 -16.74 14.62 -4.32
N LEU A 94 -17.77 13.89 -3.87
CA LEU A 94 -17.70 12.43 -3.67
C LEU A 94 -17.23 11.68 -4.92
N ARG A 95 -17.75 12.03 -6.11
CA ARG A 95 -17.35 11.38 -7.38
C ARG A 95 -15.87 11.63 -7.69
N THR A 96 -15.39 12.85 -7.44
CA THR A 96 -13.97 13.19 -7.61
C THR A 96 -13.10 12.44 -6.60
N ALA A 97 -13.55 12.33 -5.34
CA ALA A 97 -12.84 11.59 -4.31
C ALA A 97 -12.71 10.10 -4.65
N LEU A 98 -13.78 9.46 -5.13
CA LEU A 98 -13.74 8.06 -5.60
C LEU A 98 -12.81 7.89 -6.79
N LYS A 99 -12.80 8.84 -7.74
CA LYS A 99 -11.85 8.84 -8.86
C LYS A 99 -10.40 8.91 -8.37
N LEU A 100 -10.09 9.76 -7.39
CA LEU A 100 -8.75 9.86 -6.80
C LEU A 100 -8.34 8.54 -6.12
N ILE A 101 -9.27 7.87 -5.43
CA ILE A 101 -9.03 6.55 -4.84
C ILE A 101 -8.76 5.49 -5.92
N ASP A 102 -9.54 5.47 -7.01
CA ASP A 102 -9.29 4.60 -8.17
C ASP A 102 -7.93 4.87 -8.81
N GLU A 103 -7.50 6.13 -8.84
CA GLU A 103 -6.18 6.48 -9.36
C GLU A 103 -5.06 5.92 -8.48
N ALA A 104 -5.17 6.06 -7.16
CA ALA A 104 -4.24 5.46 -6.21
C ALA A 104 -4.26 3.92 -6.26
N TYR A 105 -5.44 3.32 -6.50
CA TYR A 105 -5.58 1.89 -6.71
C TYR A 105 -4.87 1.40 -7.98
N GLN A 106 -5.03 2.11 -9.09
CA GLN A 106 -4.34 1.79 -10.35
C GLN A 106 -2.83 1.97 -10.25
N ASP A 107 -2.37 2.97 -9.50
CA ASP A 107 -0.93 3.16 -9.24
C ASP A 107 -0.40 2.06 -8.32
N ALA A 108 -1.12 1.69 -7.26
CA ALA A 108 -0.77 0.55 -6.40
C ALA A 108 -0.69 -0.76 -7.22
N CYS A 109 -1.66 -1.03 -8.09
CA CYS A 109 -1.64 -2.17 -9.02
C CYS A 109 -0.40 -2.15 -9.92
N TYR A 110 -0.06 -0.99 -10.49
CA TYR A 110 1.12 -0.83 -11.34
C TYR A 110 2.41 -1.16 -10.58
N PHE A 111 2.56 -0.64 -9.35
CA PHE A 111 3.73 -0.90 -8.53
C PHE A 111 3.79 -2.32 -7.95
N SER A 112 2.64 -2.97 -7.73
CA SER A 112 2.57 -4.35 -7.24
C SER A 112 2.57 -5.39 -8.36
N LEU A 113 2.67 -4.98 -9.63
CA LEU A 113 2.54 -5.86 -10.80
C LEU A 113 1.23 -6.65 -10.76
N GLU A 114 0.15 -5.97 -10.41
CA GLU A 114 -1.21 -6.50 -10.41
C GLU A 114 -2.04 -5.82 -11.50
N LYS A 115 -2.95 -6.58 -12.10
CA LYS A 115 -3.91 -6.04 -13.06
C LYS A 115 -5.07 -5.41 -12.29
N PRO A 116 -5.43 -4.14 -12.56
CA PRO A 116 -6.56 -3.51 -11.89
C PRO A 116 -7.89 -4.14 -12.32
N LEU A 117 -8.78 -4.30 -11.35
CA LEU A 117 -10.17 -4.69 -11.54
C LEU A 117 -10.96 -3.54 -12.19
N LYS A 118 -12.02 -3.90 -12.93
CA LYS A 118 -12.91 -2.91 -13.59
C LYS A 118 -14.05 -2.52 -12.66
N LEU A 119 -13.69 -1.81 -11.59
CA LEU A 119 -14.63 -1.42 -10.54
C LEU A 119 -15.72 -0.50 -11.08
N LYS A 120 -16.97 -0.75 -10.67
CA LYS A 120 -18.15 0.04 -11.03
C LYS A 120 -18.77 0.66 -9.80
N TYR A 121 -19.08 1.95 -9.85
CA TYR A 121 -19.72 2.67 -8.75
C TYR A 121 -21.19 2.92 -9.07
N GLU A 122 -22.08 2.46 -8.20
CA GLU A 122 -23.48 2.83 -8.18
C GLU A 122 -23.75 3.69 -6.95
N ILE A 123 -24.17 4.93 -7.16
CA ILE A 123 -24.40 5.91 -6.11
C ILE A 123 -25.89 6.21 -6.07
N ASP A 124 -26.55 5.76 -5.01
CA ASP A 124 -27.96 6.02 -4.74
C ASP A 124 -28.10 7.32 -3.94
N GLY A 125 -28.11 8.43 -4.69
CA GLY A 125 -28.23 9.79 -4.16
C GLY A 125 -27.15 10.75 -4.66
N GLU A 126 -27.23 12.00 -4.21
CA GLU A 126 -26.21 13.02 -4.43
C GLU A 126 -25.79 13.61 -3.08
N SER A 127 -24.50 13.91 -2.94
CA SER A 127 -23.96 14.64 -1.80
C SER A 127 -23.28 15.91 -2.32
N ASP A 128 -23.80 17.06 -1.92
CA ASP A 128 -23.21 18.37 -2.23
C ASP A 128 -22.01 18.71 -1.32
N LYS A 129 -21.73 17.86 -0.32
CA LYS A 129 -20.63 18.09 0.62
C LYS A 129 -19.29 17.94 -0.08
N LEU A 130 -18.43 18.94 0.10
CA LEU A 130 -17.04 18.89 -0.32
C LEU A 130 -16.19 18.20 0.76
N LEU A 131 -15.30 17.33 0.31
CA LEU A 131 -14.56 16.41 1.16
C LEU A 131 -13.08 16.80 1.24
N ASN A 132 -12.50 16.63 2.42
CA ASN A 132 -11.08 16.75 2.69
C ASN A 132 -10.56 15.43 3.25
N PHE A 133 -9.51 14.87 2.66
CA PHE A 133 -8.92 13.64 3.14
C PHE A 133 -7.46 13.48 2.69
N LEU A 134 -6.67 12.78 3.51
CA LEU A 134 -5.34 12.25 3.19
C LEU A 134 -5.30 10.80 3.65
N LEU A 135 -5.09 9.88 2.72
CA LEU A 135 -5.08 8.45 2.96
C LEU A 135 -3.77 7.88 2.44
N LYS A 136 -2.94 7.33 3.32
CA LYS A 136 -1.67 6.67 2.97
C LYS A 136 -1.57 5.34 3.71
N GLY A 137 -1.19 4.29 2.98
CA GLY A 137 -1.04 2.95 3.57
C GLY A 137 -2.36 2.38 4.10
N LYS A 138 -3.50 2.86 3.60
CA LYS A 138 -4.84 2.35 3.96
C LYS A 138 -5.30 1.37 2.91
N THR A 139 -6.11 0.39 3.32
CA THR A 139 -6.69 -0.55 2.37
C THR A 139 -7.74 0.14 1.51
N TRP A 140 -7.92 -0.35 0.29
CA TRP A 140 -8.84 0.25 -0.68
C TRP A 140 -10.26 0.33 -0.12
N LEU A 141 -10.74 -0.76 0.50
CA LEU A 141 -12.11 -0.79 1.02
C LEU A 141 -12.31 0.19 2.17
N SER A 142 -11.32 0.32 3.07
CA SER A 142 -11.39 1.27 4.18
C SER A 142 -11.35 2.72 3.69
N ALA A 143 -10.54 3.01 2.65
CA ALA A 143 -10.50 4.31 1.99
C ALA A 143 -11.86 4.70 1.38
N VAL A 144 -12.48 3.78 0.63
CA VAL A 144 -13.81 4.00 0.03
C VAL A 144 -14.87 4.21 1.09
N LYS A 145 -14.91 3.36 2.13
CA LYS A 145 -15.86 3.50 3.25
C LYS A 145 -15.71 4.83 3.97
N TYR A 146 -14.47 5.27 4.22
CA TYR A 146 -14.21 6.54 4.87
C TYR A 146 -14.69 7.74 4.04
N VAL A 147 -14.36 7.78 2.75
CA VAL A 147 -14.82 8.86 1.85
C VAL A 147 -16.34 8.86 1.67
N ALA A 148 -16.96 7.69 1.56
CA ALA A 148 -18.42 7.58 1.52
C ALA A 148 -19.05 8.10 2.82
N ALA A 149 -18.51 7.71 3.98
CA ALA A 149 -19.01 8.16 5.28
C ALA A 149 -18.87 9.67 5.48
N LEU A 150 -17.75 10.27 5.03
CA LEU A 150 -17.59 11.72 5.01
C LEU A 150 -18.70 12.41 4.19
N ALA A 151 -19.16 11.78 3.11
CA ALA A 151 -20.26 12.24 2.26
C ALA A 151 -21.67 11.86 2.77
N GLY A 152 -21.79 11.23 3.94
CA GLY A 152 -23.08 10.80 4.49
C GLY A 152 -23.67 9.55 3.83
N MET A 153 -22.80 8.70 3.26
CA MET A 153 -23.17 7.46 2.59
C MET A 153 -22.49 6.24 3.23
N GLU A 154 -23.10 5.08 3.09
CA GLU A 154 -22.51 3.78 3.38
C GLU A 154 -21.99 3.15 2.08
N ALA A 155 -20.81 2.52 2.10
CA ALA A 155 -20.27 1.81 0.95
C ALA A 155 -20.20 0.29 1.19
N LYS A 156 -20.73 -0.48 0.23
CA LYS A 156 -20.71 -1.96 0.20
C LYS A 156 -20.06 -2.46 -1.08
N LEU A 157 -19.24 -3.49 -0.97
CA LEU A 157 -18.56 -4.15 -2.09
C LEU A 157 -19.28 -5.45 -2.44
N GLU A 158 -19.76 -5.56 -3.68
CA GLU A 158 -20.48 -6.71 -4.24
C GLU A 158 -19.75 -7.19 -5.50
N GLY A 159 -18.73 -8.03 -5.33
CA GLY A 159 -17.82 -8.38 -6.43
C GLY A 159 -17.07 -7.15 -6.93
N GLU A 160 -17.11 -6.87 -8.24
CA GLU A 160 -16.49 -5.66 -8.83
C GLU A 160 -17.37 -4.40 -8.74
N LYS A 161 -18.51 -4.47 -8.04
CA LYS A 161 -19.46 -3.36 -7.92
C LYS A 161 -19.41 -2.75 -6.52
N VAL A 162 -19.35 -1.43 -6.44
CA VAL A 162 -19.39 -0.64 -5.22
C VAL A 162 -20.73 0.07 -5.16
N VAL A 163 -21.55 -0.29 -4.19
CA VAL A 163 -22.86 0.33 -3.96
C VAL A 163 -22.71 1.34 -2.83
N LEU A 164 -23.03 2.60 -3.12
CA LEU A 164 -23.09 3.69 -2.16
C LEU A 164 -24.56 4.04 -1.93
N SER A 165 -25.01 3.92 -0.70
CA SER A 165 -26.38 4.23 -0.29
C SER A 165 -26.39 5.28 0.82
N SER A 166 -27.43 6.11 0.86
CA SER A 166 -27.61 7.07 1.94
C SER A 166 -27.68 6.36 3.30
N LEU A 167 -27.10 6.96 4.35
CA LEU A 167 -27.15 6.40 5.69
C LEU A 167 -28.59 6.41 6.24
N GLU A 168 -29.09 5.24 6.63
CA GLU A 168 -30.38 5.14 7.31
C GLU A 168 -30.30 5.74 8.72
N GLY A 169 -31.39 6.36 9.18
CA GLY A 169 -31.47 6.90 10.54
C GLY A 169 -30.68 8.19 10.78
N ALA A 170 -30.57 9.07 9.77
CA ALA A 170 -29.89 10.36 9.85
C ALA A 170 -30.26 11.20 11.09
N ASP A 171 -31.51 11.11 11.52
CA ASP A 171 -32.08 11.87 12.65
C ASP A 171 -31.92 11.17 14.01
N GLU A 172 -31.46 9.91 14.04
CA GLU A 172 -31.30 9.20 15.30
C GLU A 172 -30.07 9.71 16.05
N VAL A 173 -30.33 10.32 17.20
CA VAL A 173 -29.32 10.73 18.15
C VAL A 173 -28.91 9.52 18.98
N ARG A 174 -27.64 9.12 18.89
CA ARG A 174 -27.05 8.06 19.71
C ARG A 174 -25.67 8.48 20.23
N GLU A 175 -25.40 8.19 21.49
CA GLU A 175 -24.06 8.31 22.05
C GLU A 175 -23.15 7.23 21.44
N MET A 176 -21.90 7.58 21.16
CA MET A 176 -20.95 6.68 20.54
C MET A 176 -19.57 6.81 21.19
N ASN A 177 -19.02 5.66 21.57
CA ASN A 177 -17.68 5.57 22.15
C ASN A 177 -16.77 4.88 21.14
N THR A 178 -15.69 5.56 20.73
CA THR A 178 -14.68 4.98 19.85
C THR A 178 -13.28 5.30 20.36
N ILE A 179 -12.32 4.45 20.00
CA ILE A 179 -10.92 4.63 20.37
C ILE A 179 -10.19 5.09 19.13
N ILE A 180 -9.60 6.28 19.18
CA ILE A 180 -8.77 6.79 18.09
C ILE A 180 -7.32 6.53 18.44
N LYS A 181 -6.64 5.75 17.59
CA LYS A 181 -5.21 5.50 17.78
C LYS A 181 -4.41 6.79 17.57
N PRO A 182 -3.39 7.08 18.39
CA PRO A 182 -2.57 8.29 18.27
C PRO A 182 -1.98 8.51 16.87
N GLU A 183 -1.66 7.44 16.15
CA GLU A 183 -1.11 7.52 14.80
C GLU A 183 -2.05 8.22 13.80
N LEU A 184 -3.37 8.00 13.92
CA LEU A 184 -4.35 8.70 13.07
C LEU A 184 -4.42 10.19 13.38
N ILE A 185 -4.18 10.59 14.63
CA ILE A 185 -4.17 12.01 15.02
C ILE A 185 -2.98 12.70 14.36
N GLU A 186 -1.80 12.08 14.36
CA GLU A 186 -0.62 12.62 13.68
C GLU A 186 -0.80 12.66 12.16
N GLU A 187 -1.42 11.63 11.54
CA GLU A 187 -1.78 11.67 10.12
C GLU A 187 -2.71 12.84 9.79
N LEU A 188 -3.69 13.10 10.65
CA LEU A 188 -4.66 14.16 10.47
C LEU A 188 -4.05 15.56 10.67
N LYS A 189 -3.13 15.72 11.63
CA LYS A 189 -2.32 16.94 11.82
C LYS A 189 -1.47 17.21 10.59
N LYS A 190 -0.78 16.18 10.08
CA LYS A 190 0.03 16.28 8.87
C LYS A 190 -0.84 16.68 7.66
N SER A 191 -2.00 16.04 7.49
CA SER A 191 -2.96 16.38 6.42
C SER A 191 -3.34 17.85 6.43
N LEU A 192 -3.71 18.40 7.60
CA LEU A 192 -4.06 19.81 7.70
C LEU A 192 -2.86 20.73 7.52
N SER A 193 -1.68 20.33 7.99
CA SER A 193 -0.45 21.11 7.81
C SER A 193 -0.05 21.21 6.34
N ASP A 194 -0.16 20.11 5.59
CA ASP A 194 0.09 20.08 4.13
C ASP A 194 -0.91 20.97 3.36
N LEU A 195 -2.08 21.24 3.94
CA LEU A 195 -3.09 22.16 3.42
C LEU A 195 -2.92 23.61 3.91
N GLY A 196 -1.98 23.88 4.83
CA GLY A 196 -1.81 25.20 5.45
C GLY A 196 -2.87 25.55 6.50
N GLU A 197 -3.67 24.56 6.93
CA GLU A 197 -4.79 24.72 7.87
C GLU A 197 -4.40 24.41 9.33
N TRP A 198 -3.17 23.92 9.54
CA TRP A 198 -2.62 23.60 10.86
C TRP A 198 -1.13 23.92 10.97
N ASP A 199 -0.76 24.58 12.08
CA ASP A 199 0.63 24.90 12.41
C ASP A 199 1.21 23.83 13.34
N LEU A 200 2.17 23.06 12.83
CA LEU A 200 2.85 22.01 13.61
C LEU A 200 3.76 22.56 14.72
N THR A 201 4.03 23.86 14.74
CA THR A 201 4.84 24.49 15.81
C THR A 201 4.06 24.73 17.10
N VAL A 202 2.73 24.65 17.05
CA VAL A 202 1.86 24.83 18.22
C VAL A 202 1.80 23.55 19.04
N THR A 203 2.02 23.67 20.36
CA THR A 203 1.88 22.55 21.30
C THR A 203 0.46 21.98 21.24
N PHE A 204 0.35 20.71 20.85
CA PHE A 204 -0.92 20.00 20.73
C PHE A 204 -1.43 19.55 22.09
N ASP A 205 -2.62 20.01 22.46
CA ASP A 205 -3.42 19.56 23.60
C ASP A 205 -4.58 18.69 23.07
N PRO A 206 -4.51 17.35 23.18
CA PRO A 206 -5.53 16.45 22.61
C PRO A 206 -6.95 16.76 23.05
N VAL A 207 -7.15 17.29 24.27
CA VAL A 207 -8.47 17.60 24.80
C VAL A 207 -9.07 18.83 24.12
N LYS A 208 -8.24 19.83 23.80
CA LYS A 208 -8.69 21.09 23.19
C LYS A 208 -8.68 21.06 21.68
N ASP A 209 -7.65 20.45 21.09
CA ASP A 209 -7.31 20.62 19.69
C ASP A 209 -7.92 19.53 18.80
N LEU A 210 -8.10 18.31 19.31
CA LEU A 210 -8.68 17.20 18.54
C LEU A 210 -10.09 17.51 18.00
N PRO A 211 -11.02 18.12 18.78
CA PRO A 211 -12.32 18.51 18.26
C PRO A 211 -12.23 19.50 17.09
N GLU A 212 -11.31 20.47 17.16
CA GLU A 212 -11.10 21.44 16.08
C GLU A 212 -10.52 20.77 14.84
N LEU A 213 -9.56 19.87 15.03
CA LEU A 213 -8.91 19.12 13.98
C LEU A 213 -9.88 18.17 13.24
N LEU A 214 -10.78 17.50 13.95
CA LEU A 214 -11.88 16.72 13.36
C LEU A 214 -12.86 17.62 12.57
N ARG A 215 -13.14 18.84 13.05
CA ARG A 215 -13.98 19.82 12.34
C ARG A 215 -13.36 20.33 11.06
N LYS A 216 -12.09 20.70 11.08
CA LYS A 216 -11.37 21.17 9.89
C LYS A 216 -11.30 20.12 8.78
N ASN A 217 -11.29 18.84 9.13
CA ASN A 217 -11.37 17.73 8.17
C ASN A 217 -12.80 17.34 7.77
N GLY A 218 -13.83 17.99 8.34
CA GLY A 218 -15.23 17.70 8.04
C GLY A 218 -15.72 16.35 8.53
N ILE A 219 -15.00 15.72 9.47
CA ILE A 219 -15.40 14.47 10.14
C ILE A 219 -16.57 14.75 11.08
N ILE A 220 -16.50 15.86 11.82
CA ILE A 220 -17.60 16.37 12.67
C ILE A 220 -17.89 17.83 12.32
N ASN A 221 -19.12 18.29 12.45
CA ASN A 221 -19.53 19.69 12.30
C ASN A 221 -20.18 20.20 13.60
N HIS A 222 -21.12 19.44 14.14
CA HIS A 222 -21.97 19.82 15.27
C HIS A 222 -21.79 18.92 16.49
N ALA A 223 -21.31 17.68 16.31
CA ALA A 223 -21.03 16.79 17.43
C ALA A 223 -20.15 17.44 18.51
N ALA A 224 -20.59 17.29 19.75
CA ALA A 224 -19.74 17.54 20.91
C ALA A 224 -18.93 16.26 21.16
N VAL A 225 -17.60 16.41 21.19
CA VAL A 225 -16.69 15.30 21.45
C VAL A 225 -15.88 15.57 22.71
N SER A 226 -15.66 14.54 23.51
CA SER A 226 -14.68 14.56 24.61
C SER A 226 -13.63 13.50 24.38
N PHE A 227 -12.38 13.84 24.68
CA PHE A 227 -11.25 12.94 24.61
C PHE A 227 -10.71 12.72 26.03
N ASP A 228 -10.61 11.47 26.45
CA ASP A 228 -10.08 11.13 27.78
C ASP A 228 -8.56 10.86 27.76
N ASP A 229 -7.98 10.69 28.95
CA ASP A 229 -6.57 10.38 29.15
C ASP A 229 -6.16 8.98 28.66
N GLN A 230 -7.15 8.12 28.39
CA GLN A 230 -6.95 6.78 27.82
C GLN A 230 -6.98 6.78 26.29
N GLY A 231 -7.16 7.94 25.66
CA GLY A 231 -7.24 8.07 24.20
C GLY A 231 -8.61 7.69 23.62
N ARG A 232 -9.65 7.58 24.46
CA ARG A 232 -11.02 7.32 23.99
C ARG A 232 -11.68 8.63 23.61
N LEU A 233 -12.30 8.63 22.44
CA LEU A 233 -13.14 9.71 21.97
C LEU A 233 -14.60 9.33 22.16
N THR A 234 -15.33 10.13 22.93
CA THR A 234 -16.79 10.00 23.11
C THR A 234 -17.49 11.07 22.30
N ILE A 235 -18.39 10.69 21.40
CA ILE A 235 -19.38 11.60 20.81
C ILE A 235 -20.59 11.66 21.75
N HIS A 236 -20.86 12.86 22.27
CA HIS A 236 -22.06 13.16 23.06
C HIS A 236 -23.25 13.39 22.13
N GLY A 237 -24.44 12.96 22.54
CA GLY A 237 -25.69 12.80 21.79
C GLY A 237 -26.27 14.02 21.07
N ASN A 238 -25.50 14.66 20.20
CA ASN A 238 -25.93 15.64 19.20
C ASN A 238 -25.33 15.34 17.81
N GLY A 239 -24.53 14.28 17.67
CA GLY A 239 -23.95 13.88 16.40
C GLY A 239 -24.99 13.23 15.49
N ASN A 240 -25.13 13.73 14.26
CA ASN A 240 -26.00 13.10 13.27
C ASN A 240 -25.40 11.76 12.79
N ALA A 241 -26.17 10.93 12.09
CA ALA A 241 -25.67 9.61 11.65
C ALA A 241 -24.44 9.70 10.75
N GLN A 242 -24.31 10.78 9.95
CA GLN A 242 -23.16 11.02 9.10
C GLN A 242 -21.87 11.24 9.91
N GLU A 243 -21.89 12.09 10.93
CA GLU A 243 -20.73 12.35 11.78
C GLU A 243 -20.30 11.10 12.55
N ARG A 244 -21.26 10.30 12.99
CA ARG A 244 -21.01 8.99 13.63
C ARG A 244 -20.35 8.03 12.65
N ALA A 245 -20.92 7.83 11.47
CA ALA A 245 -20.36 6.97 10.44
C ALA A 245 -18.96 7.45 9.99
N ALA A 246 -18.76 8.76 9.81
CA ALA A 246 -17.47 9.32 9.44
C ALA A 246 -16.41 9.07 10.51
N LEU A 247 -16.77 9.20 11.80
CA LEU A 247 -15.86 8.94 12.90
C LEU A 247 -15.58 7.45 13.10
N GLU A 248 -16.58 6.58 12.95
CA GLU A 248 -16.40 5.12 12.94
C GLU A 248 -15.48 4.69 11.80
N ALA A 249 -15.73 5.18 10.59
CA ALA A 249 -14.89 4.88 9.44
C ALA A 249 -13.47 5.45 9.60
N PHE A 250 -13.32 6.64 10.18
CA PHE A 250 -12.02 7.22 10.53
C PHE A 250 -11.28 6.35 11.54
N ALA A 251 -11.93 5.95 12.62
CA ALA A 251 -11.35 5.05 13.62
C ALA A 251 -10.97 3.71 12.99
N ALA A 252 -11.79 3.17 12.09
CA ALA A 252 -11.53 1.94 11.34
C ALA A 252 -10.36 2.06 10.36
N LEU A 253 -9.91 3.27 9.96
CA LEU A 253 -8.65 3.44 9.22
C LEU A 253 -7.44 2.96 10.03
N SER A 254 -7.57 2.90 11.37
CA SER A 254 -6.55 2.32 12.26
C SER A 254 -6.70 0.82 12.46
N ASP A 255 -7.84 0.24 12.12
CA ASP A 255 -8.05 -1.21 12.10
C ASP A 255 -7.38 -1.85 10.87
N GLY A 256 -6.96 -1.00 9.92
CA GLY A 256 -5.91 -1.34 8.97
C GLY A 256 -4.65 -1.77 9.73
N PRO A 257 -4.00 -2.84 9.31
CA PRO A 257 -3.19 -3.61 10.23
C PRO A 257 -1.86 -2.88 10.51
N PRO A 258 -1.48 -2.63 11.78
CA PRO A 258 -0.11 -2.32 12.13
C PRO A 258 0.67 -3.63 12.01
N GLU A 259 1.00 -3.98 10.78
CA GLU A 259 1.71 -5.23 10.50
C GLU A 259 3.16 -5.01 10.79
N GLN A 260 3.58 -5.70 11.83
CA GLN A 260 4.97 -6.02 11.95
C GLN A 260 5.28 -7.05 10.87
N PHE A 261 6.42 -6.90 10.23
CA PHE A 261 7.00 -7.96 9.44
C PHE A 261 8.36 -8.28 9.99
N LYS A 262 8.69 -9.57 9.86
CA LYS A 262 9.98 -10.12 10.15
C LYS A 262 10.75 -10.21 8.85
N THR A 263 11.88 -9.53 8.80
CA THR A 263 12.84 -9.66 7.70
C THR A 263 13.96 -10.59 8.14
N ILE A 264 14.19 -11.64 7.35
CA ILE A 264 15.26 -12.61 7.55
C ILE A 264 16.20 -12.50 6.35
N THR A 265 17.48 -12.26 6.63
CA THR A 265 18.49 -12.10 5.59
C THR A 265 19.55 -13.17 5.73
N LYS A 266 19.87 -13.83 4.62
CA LYS A 266 20.94 -14.82 4.50
C LYS A 266 21.94 -14.32 3.46
N LEU A 267 23.21 -14.30 3.83
CA LEU A 267 24.32 -14.06 2.92
C LEU A 267 24.92 -15.40 2.53
N ILE A 268 25.18 -15.56 1.25
CA ILE A 268 25.73 -16.77 0.65
C ILE A 268 27.00 -16.39 -0.08
N SER A 269 28.08 -17.11 0.17
CA SER A 269 29.30 -17.05 -0.63
C SER A 269 29.56 -18.40 -1.26
N THR A 270 29.75 -18.47 -2.58
CA THR A 270 30.02 -19.72 -3.31
C THR A 270 31.19 -19.55 -4.27
N LYS A 271 31.98 -20.61 -4.47
CA LYS A 271 33.05 -20.62 -5.48
C LYS A 271 32.53 -20.54 -6.92
N ASN A 272 31.38 -21.16 -7.17
CA ASN A 272 30.73 -21.19 -8.49
C ASN A 272 29.49 -20.29 -8.48
N PRO A 273 29.14 -19.65 -9.60
CA PRO A 273 27.93 -18.85 -9.67
C PRO A 273 26.69 -19.72 -9.51
N LEU A 274 25.68 -19.19 -8.83
CA LEU A 274 24.35 -19.80 -8.73
C LEU A 274 23.58 -19.59 -10.04
N GLU A 275 22.99 -20.66 -10.55
CA GLU A 275 22.07 -20.61 -11.69
C GLU A 275 20.68 -20.17 -11.21
N ILE A 276 20.50 -18.85 -11.08
CA ILE A 276 19.25 -18.25 -10.62
C ILE A 276 18.39 -17.95 -11.84
N SER A 277 17.39 -18.80 -12.10
CA SER A 277 16.42 -18.58 -13.17
C SER A 277 15.39 -17.50 -12.82
N GLN A 278 15.11 -17.31 -11.53
CA GLN A 278 14.14 -16.35 -11.00
C GLN A 278 14.69 -15.66 -9.75
N SER A 279 14.52 -14.33 -9.66
CA SER A 279 14.96 -13.54 -8.52
C SER A 279 14.05 -13.69 -7.29
N THR A 280 12.83 -14.20 -7.48
CA THR A 280 11.87 -14.47 -6.39
C THR A 280 11.70 -15.97 -6.23
N LEU A 281 11.70 -16.44 -4.98
CA LEU A 281 11.61 -17.83 -4.58
C LEU A 281 10.45 -17.98 -3.61
N SER A 282 9.53 -18.88 -3.92
CA SER A 282 8.52 -19.34 -2.97
C SER A 282 9.17 -20.01 -1.75
N PRO A 283 8.44 -20.20 -0.62
CA PRO A 283 8.98 -20.89 0.55
C PRO A 283 9.53 -22.30 0.25
N THR A 284 8.91 -23.01 -0.70
CA THR A 284 9.33 -24.36 -1.10
C THR A 284 10.61 -24.32 -1.92
N GLU A 285 10.68 -23.44 -2.94
CA GLU A 285 11.89 -23.26 -3.76
C GLU A 285 13.07 -22.76 -2.93
N LEU A 286 12.82 -21.87 -1.96
CA LEU A 286 13.84 -21.45 -1.02
C LEU A 286 14.36 -22.63 -0.21
N GLN A 287 13.49 -23.50 0.30
CA GLN A 287 13.90 -24.67 1.07
C GLN A 287 14.74 -25.64 0.22
N GLU A 288 14.36 -25.86 -1.04
CA GLU A 288 15.13 -26.66 -1.99
C GLU A 288 16.50 -26.05 -2.29
N LEU A 289 16.55 -24.73 -2.54
CA LEU A 289 17.80 -24.01 -2.74
C LEU A 289 18.71 -24.12 -1.51
N MET A 290 18.17 -23.93 -0.30
CA MET A 290 18.95 -24.06 0.94
C MET A 290 19.49 -25.49 1.11
N LEU A 291 18.72 -26.51 0.73
CA LEU A 291 19.18 -27.89 0.75
C LEU A 291 20.32 -28.13 -0.26
N GLN A 292 20.19 -27.62 -1.48
CA GLN A 292 21.23 -27.71 -2.51
C GLN A 292 22.54 -27.01 -2.06
N LEU A 293 22.44 -25.77 -1.57
CA LEU A 293 23.59 -25.02 -1.07
C LEU A 293 24.29 -25.71 0.09
N SER A 294 23.54 -26.38 0.97
CA SER A 294 24.12 -27.13 2.09
C SER A 294 24.95 -28.35 1.65
N GLN A 295 24.73 -28.85 0.43
CA GLN A 295 25.45 -30.00 -0.14
C GLN A 295 26.64 -29.57 -1.01
N GLN A 296 26.71 -28.30 -1.40
CA GLN A 296 27.74 -27.78 -2.30
C GLN A 296 29.02 -27.42 -1.53
N GLU A 297 30.12 -28.07 -1.89
CA GLU A 297 31.44 -27.80 -1.29
C GLU A 297 31.91 -26.36 -1.56
N GLY A 298 32.45 -25.70 -0.53
CA GLY A 298 32.92 -24.32 -0.63
C GLY A 298 31.80 -23.27 -0.61
N THR A 299 30.62 -23.63 -0.14
CA THR A 299 29.52 -22.70 0.15
C THR A 299 29.57 -22.26 1.60
N GLU A 300 29.58 -20.96 1.83
CA GLU A 300 29.39 -20.36 3.15
C GLU A 300 28.00 -19.73 3.23
N LEU A 301 27.27 -20.03 4.31
CA LEU A 301 25.94 -19.50 4.57
C LEU A 301 25.94 -18.77 5.92
N VAL A 302 25.72 -17.46 5.89
CA VAL A 302 25.62 -16.63 7.09
C VAL A 302 24.19 -16.13 7.23
N THR A 303 23.55 -16.42 8.37
CA THR A 303 22.23 -15.84 8.69
C THR A 303 22.43 -14.60 9.55
N VAL A 304 21.98 -13.46 9.03
CA VAL A 304 21.99 -12.17 9.70
C VAL A 304 20.90 -12.15 10.78
N PRO A 305 21.05 -11.41 11.90
CA PRO A 305 19.96 -11.20 12.86
C PRO A 305 18.68 -10.76 12.16
N SER A 306 17.56 -11.38 12.52
CA SER A 306 16.27 -10.99 11.95
C SER A 306 15.81 -9.65 12.51
N LEU A 307 15.13 -8.87 11.69
CA LEU A 307 14.57 -7.57 12.06
C LEU A 307 13.05 -7.67 12.16
N MET A 308 12.46 -6.92 13.08
CA MET A 308 11.02 -6.70 13.13
C MET A 308 10.75 -5.21 13.03
N ASN A 309 9.95 -4.78 12.05
CA ASN A 309 9.57 -3.39 11.89
C ASN A 309 8.12 -3.25 11.44
N LYS A 310 7.54 -2.07 11.68
CA LYS A 310 6.20 -1.70 11.22
C LYS A 310 6.26 -1.21 9.78
N SER A 311 5.13 -1.30 9.07
CA SER A 311 5.00 -0.75 7.70
C SER A 311 5.40 0.71 7.62
N GLY A 312 6.23 1.03 6.63
CA GLY A 312 6.74 2.38 6.37
C GLY A 312 7.83 2.87 7.34
N GLN A 313 8.26 2.04 8.31
CA GLN A 313 9.38 2.36 9.19
C GLN A 313 10.69 1.82 8.61
N GLN A 314 11.70 2.69 8.58
CA GLN A 314 13.07 2.30 8.28
C GLN A 314 13.63 1.43 9.41
N ALA A 315 14.36 0.40 9.03
CA ALA A 315 15.06 -0.48 9.93
C ALA A 315 16.53 -0.64 9.50
N LEU A 316 17.42 -0.82 10.47
CA LEU A 316 18.86 -0.85 10.27
C LEU A 316 19.47 -2.02 11.04
N ILE A 317 20.28 -2.83 10.36
CA ILE A 317 21.17 -3.82 10.97
C ILE A 317 22.60 -3.34 10.75
N GLU A 318 23.37 -3.27 11.82
CA GLU A 318 24.80 -3.00 11.77
C GLU A 318 25.54 -4.11 12.50
N ILE A 319 26.41 -4.82 11.76
CA ILE A 319 27.39 -5.75 12.30
C ILE A 319 28.75 -5.17 11.92
N LYS A 320 29.18 -4.18 12.69
CA LYS A 320 30.40 -3.39 12.41
C LYS A 320 31.51 -3.70 13.40
N GLN A 321 32.75 -3.73 12.92
CA GLN A 321 33.97 -3.76 13.70
C GLN A 321 34.88 -2.60 13.23
N GLY A 322 35.27 -1.71 14.14
CA GLY A 322 36.10 -0.53 13.83
C GLY A 322 35.53 0.77 14.43
N SER A 323 36.04 1.91 13.97
CA SER A 323 35.51 3.25 14.30
C SER A 323 34.63 3.81 13.17
N ASP A 324 33.88 4.89 13.45
CA ASP A 324 32.83 5.45 12.58
C ASP A 324 33.15 5.45 11.08
N ASP A 325 34.30 6.00 10.67
CA ASP A 325 34.66 6.10 9.25
C ASP A 325 35.48 4.89 8.75
N GLN A 326 36.01 4.06 9.65
CA GLN A 326 36.87 2.91 9.36
C GLN A 326 36.30 1.64 9.97
N TRP A 327 35.10 1.27 9.54
CA TRP A 327 34.45 0.03 9.92
C TRP A 327 34.58 -1.04 8.84
N THR A 328 34.59 -2.27 9.32
CA THR A 328 34.52 -3.51 8.55
C THR A 328 33.29 -4.29 9.01
N GLY A 329 32.67 -5.08 8.14
CA GLY A 329 31.48 -5.88 8.45
C GLY A 329 30.32 -5.60 7.49
N LEU A 330 29.11 -5.52 8.04
CA LEU A 330 27.85 -5.47 7.30
C LEU A 330 26.93 -4.36 7.80
N GLU A 331 26.41 -3.56 6.88
CA GLU A 331 25.30 -2.65 7.11
C GLU A 331 24.13 -3.01 6.19
N LEU A 332 22.93 -3.14 6.75
CA LEU A 332 21.70 -3.40 5.99
C LEU A 332 20.62 -2.41 6.41
N LYS A 333 20.13 -1.62 5.46
CA LYS A 333 19.01 -0.70 5.64
C LYS A 333 17.80 -1.23 4.89
N TYR A 334 16.68 -1.38 5.60
CA TYR A 334 15.40 -1.80 5.05
C TYR A 334 14.40 -0.66 5.19
N ASN A 335 13.68 -0.36 4.13
CA ASN A 335 12.49 0.49 4.16
C ASN A 335 11.36 -0.26 3.47
N THR A 336 10.54 -0.93 4.26
CA THR A 336 9.50 -1.84 3.78
C THR A 336 8.12 -1.26 4.05
N ASP A 337 7.28 -1.30 3.03
CA ASP A 337 5.90 -0.83 3.08
C ASP A 337 5.00 -1.73 2.23
N TYR A 338 3.69 -1.65 2.44
CA TYR A 338 2.74 -2.35 1.59
C TYR A 338 2.43 -1.59 0.32
N ILE A 339 2.25 -2.34 -0.76
CA ILE A 339 1.63 -1.81 -1.97
C ILE A 339 0.82 -2.90 -2.66
N GLY A 340 -0.48 -2.64 -2.83
CA GLY A 340 -1.43 -3.67 -3.24
C GLY A 340 -1.47 -4.81 -2.24
N LEU A 341 -1.23 -6.04 -2.71
CA LEU A 341 -1.14 -7.24 -1.86
C LEU A 341 0.30 -7.67 -1.54
N LYS A 342 1.30 -6.88 -1.95
CA LYS A 342 2.72 -7.24 -1.85
C LYS A 342 3.44 -6.36 -0.83
N LEU A 343 4.53 -6.92 -0.29
CA LEU A 343 5.53 -6.19 0.48
C LEU A 343 6.53 -5.59 -0.49
N ALA A 344 6.63 -4.26 -0.50
CA ALA A 344 7.65 -3.54 -1.23
C ALA A 344 8.74 -3.08 -0.24
N SER A 345 10.00 -3.51 -0.44
CA SER A 345 11.12 -3.07 0.39
C SER A 345 12.23 -2.45 -0.45
N ALA A 346 12.66 -1.25 -0.09
CA ALA A 346 13.95 -0.73 -0.55
C ALA A 346 15.03 -1.18 0.44
N ASN A 347 16.00 -1.93 -0.06
CA ASN A 347 17.08 -2.54 0.71
C ASN A 347 18.41 -1.95 0.23
N GLN A 348 19.21 -1.43 1.15
CA GLN A 348 20.60 -1.06 0.88
C GLN A 348 21.50 -1.96 1.70
N THR A 349 22.46 -2.56 1.03
CA THR A 349 23.44 -3.47 1.62
C THR A 349 24.83 -2.92 1.37
N GLU A 350 25.62 -2.79 2.42
CA GLU A 350 27.03 -2.44 2.35
C GLU A 350 27.85 -3.46 3.12
N VAL A 351 28.78 -4.11 2.43
CA VAL A 351 29.74 -5.05 2.98
C VAL A 351 31.12 -4.44 2.85
N ARG A 352 31.80 -4.25 3.99
CA ARG A 352 33.18 -3.76 4.04
C ARG A 352 34.09 -4.86 4.58
N PRO A 353 34.86 -5.57 3.73
CA PRO A 353 35.77 -6.60 4.21
C PRO A 353 36.87 -5.99 5.09
N LYS A 354 37.59 -6.83 5.85
CA LYS A 354 38.77 -6.36 6.57
C LYS A 354 39.84 -5.91 5.58
N GLU A 355 40.74 -5.05 6.05
CA GLU A 355 41.84 -4.54 5.24
C GLU A 355 42.65 -5.70 4.63
N GLY A 356 42.67 -5.77 3.29
CA GLY A 356 43.35 -6.84 2.54
C GLY A 356 42.52 -8.09 2.25
N GLU A 357 41.26 -8.19 2.71
CA GLU A 357 40.38 -9.35 2.50
C GLU A 357 39.36 -9.17 1.35
N GLY A 358 39.38 -8.04 0.63
CA GLY A 358 38.50 -7.82 -0.53
C GLY A 358 38.23 -6.36 -0.84
N GLN A 359 37.28 -6.11 -1.74
CA GLN A 359 36.76 -4.77 -2.05
C GLN A 359 35.43 -4.51 -1.34
N ASN A 360 35.14 -3.24 -1.05
CA ASN A 360 33.82 -2.85 -0.55
C ASN A 360 32.73 -3.21 -1.57
N GLN A 361 31.68 -3.87 -1.11
CA GLN A 361 30.54 -4.25 -1.93
C GLN A 361 29.34 -3.42 -1.47
N GLN A 362 28.65 -2.80 -2.42
CA GLN A 362 27.41 -2.08 -2.15
C GLN A 362 26.35 -2.55 -3.14
N ALA A 363 25.16 -2.86 -2.62
CA ALA A 363 24.02 -3.24 -3.41
C ALA A 363 22.79 -2.45 -2.97
N GLU A 364 22.02 -1.96 -3.94
CA GLU A 364 20.66 -1.48 -3.71
C GLU A 364 19.69 -2.45 -4.37
N MET A 365 18.66 -2.85 -3.63
CA MET A 365 17.69 -3.83 -4.04
C MET A 365 16.29 -3.32 -3.78
N GLN A 366 15.40 -3.50 -4.75
CA GLN A 366 13.97 -3.31 -4.57
C GLN A 366 13.31 -4.68 -4.52
N LEU A 367 12.79 -5.01 -3.34
CA LEU A 367 12.01 -6.20 -3.06
C LEU A 367 10.56 -5.89 -3.39
N LEU A 368 9.93 -6.74 -4.19
CA LEU A 368 8.48 -6.77 -4.34
C LEU A 368 8.04 -8.23 -4.29
N VAL A 369 7.65 -8.69 -3.10
CA VAL A 369 7.34 -10.10 -2.85
C VAL A 369 6.01 -10.26 -2.15
N TYR A 370 5.39 -11.42 -2.32
CA TYR A 370 4.29 -11.78 -1.45
C TYR A 370 4.80 -12.12 -0.05
N ASP A 371 3.88 -12.10 0.90
CA ASP A 371 4.17 -12.49 2.27
C ASP A 371 4.80 -13.90 2.33
N GLY A 372 5.99 -14.00 2.89
CA GLY A 372 6.74 -15.25 3.04
C GLY A 372 7.63 -15.64 1.86
N ASP A 373 7.46 -15.01 0.70
CA ASP A 373 8.35 -15.20 -0.44
C ASP A 373 9.72 -14.56 -0.15
N SER A 374 10.73 -15.05 -0.87
CA SER A 374 12.12 -14.59 -0.73
C SER A 374 12.64 -14.03 -2.03
N GLN A 375 13.50 -13.02 -1.95
CA GLN A 375 14.24 -12.52 -3.11
C GLN A 375 15.71 -12.83 -2.96
N ILE A 376 16.33 -13.32 -4.03
CA ILE A 376 17.75 -13.55 -4.15
C ILE A 376 18.38 -12.49 -5.07
N THR A 377 19.46 -11.89 -4.60
CA THR A 377 20.20 -10.83 -5.33
C THR A 377 21.68 -11.12 -5.28
N ASN A 378 22.36 -11.02 -6.42
CA ASN A 378 23.82 -11.05 -6.48
C ASN A 378 24.36 -9.71 -5.98
N ILE A 379 25.17 -9.74 -4.93
CA ILE A 379 25.75 -8.53 -4.30
C ILE A 379 27.16 -8.23 -4.80
N GLY A 380 27.84 -9.17 -5.47
CA GLY A 380 29.17 -8.98 -6.01
C GLY A 380 29.93 -10.28 -6.29
N VAL A 381 31.12 -10.11 -6.88
CA VAL A 381 32.10 -11.17 -7.09
C VAL A 381 33.47 -10.63 -6.67
N ASP A 382 34.23 -11.42 -5.93
CA ASP A 382 35.61 -11.12 -5.56
C ASP A 382 36.52 -12.35 -5.69
N ASP A 383 37.74 -12.28 -5.13
CA ASP A 383 38.71 -13.37 -5.19
C ASP A 383 38.29 -14.63 -4.40
N LEU A 384 37.34 -14.50 -3.47
CA LEU A 384 36.79 -15.59 -2.66
C LEU A 384 35.58 -16.25 -3.32
N GLY A 385 34.89 -15.58 -4.23
CA GLY A 385 33.86 -16.17 -5.08
C GLY A 385 32.71 -15.23 -5.42
N HIS A 386 31.52 -15.81 -5.56
CA HIS A 386 30.27 -15.12 -5.84
C HIS A 386 29.48 -14.92 -4.55
N HIS A 387 28.91 -13.73 -4.37
CA HIS A 387 28.15 -13.39 -3.17
C HIS A 387 26.70 -13.09 -3.51
N TYR A 388 25.80 -13.65 -2.70
CA TYR A 388 24.37 -13.48 -2.84
C TYR A 388 23.73 -13.11 -1.52
N GLN A 389 22.65 -12.33 -1.60
CA GLN A 389 21.78 -12.02 -0.49
C GLN A 389 20.40 -12.62 -0.78
N ILE A 390 19.89 -13.42 0.17
CA ILE A 390 18.50 -13.83 0.19
C ILE A 390 17.79 -13.06 1.30
N THR A 391 16.70 -12.40 0.94
CA THR A 391 15.84 -11.67 1.89
C THR A 391 14.45 -12.27 1.86
N THR A 392 13.98 -12.76 3.01
CA THR A 392 12.61 -13.22 3.24
C THR A 392 11.88 -12.20 4.10
N SER A 393 10.71 -11.74 3.66
CA SER A 393 9.87 -10.84 4.44
C SER A 393 8.55 -11.52 4.77
N GLN A 394 8.22 -11.60 6.05
CA GLN A 394 7.04 -12.32 6.52
C GLN A 394 6.23 -11.50 7.52
N ARG A 395 4.92 -11.44 7.34
CA ARG A 395 3.97 -10.83 8.27
C ARG A 395 3.98 -11.56 9.61
N ILE A 396 4.01 -10.79 10.69
CA ILE A 396 3.91 -11.32 12.05
C ILE A 396 2.84 -10.58 12.85
N ASP A 397 2.21 -11.28 13.79
CA ASP A 397 1.34 -10.66 14.78
C ASP A 397 2.16 -9.91 15.85
N ALA A 398 1.47 -9.24 16.78
CA ALA A 398 2.11 -8.53 17.88
C ALA A 398 2.94 -9.44 18.83
N THR A 399 2.81 -10.76 18.72
CA THR A 399 3.61 -11.75 19.47
C THR A 399 4.80 -12.27 18.68
N GLY A 400 5.01 -11.76 17.46
CA GLY A 400 6.09 -12.17 16.56
C GLY A 400 5.82 -13.49 15.83
N ARG A 401 4.59 -14.01 15.87
CA ARG A 401 4.22 -15.25 15.16
C ARG A 401 3.86 -14.93 13.73
N PRO A 402 4.31 -15.75 12.75
CA PRO A 402 3.87 -15.62 11.38
C PRO A 402 2.34 -15.61 11.28
N LEU A 403 1.79 -14.60 10.63
CA LEU A 403 0.38 -14.62 10.28
C LEU A 403 0.17 -15.71 9.23
N LYS A 404 -0.87 -16.53 9.40
CA LYS A 404 -1.20 -17.53 8.40
C LYS A 404 -1.57 -16.80 7.12
N GLN A 405 -0.76 -16.98 6.09
CA GLN A 405 -1.09 -16.57 4.74
C GLN A 405 -2.45 -17.20 4.40
N ASN A 406 -3.46 -16.37 4.11
CA ASN A 406 -4.74 -16.89 3.65
C ASN A 406 -4.43 -17.73 2.40
N ALA A 407 -4.69 -19.04 2.46
CA ALA A 407 -4.31 -20.04 1.47
C ALA A 407 -4.92 -19.84 0.06
N LEU A 408 -5.53 -18.68 -0.20
CA LEU A 408 -6.13 -18.27 -1.46
C LEU A 408 -5.11 -17.86 -2.54
N HIS A 409 -3.80 -17.87 -2.23
CA HIS A 409 -2.77 -17.36 -3.14
C HIS A 409 -2.47 -18.26 -4.37
N ASN A 410 -2.94 -19.51 -4.39
CA ASN A 410 -2.59 -20.46 -5.45
C ASN A 410 -3.52 -20.47 -6.68
N SER A 411 -4.16 -19.34 -7.04
CA SER A 411 -5.04 -19.30 -8.23
C SER A 411 -4.73 -18.22 -9.27
N GLY A 412 -3.63 -17.47 -9.10
CA GLY A 412 -3.22 -16.51 -10.12
C GLY A 412 -2.73 -17.21 -11.40
N THR A 413 -3.50 -17.14 -12.48
CA THR A 413 -2.98 -17.44 -13.83
C THR A 413 -1.93 -16.41 -14.18
N GLU A 414 -0.69 -16.87 -14.36
CA GLU A 414 0.44 -16.04 -14.79
C GLU A 414 0.20 -15.53 -16.23
N ILE A 415 0.24 -14.22 -16.44
CA ILE A 415 0.07 -13.59 -17.76
C ILE A 415 1.46 -13.18 -18.29
N THR A 416 1.79 -13.61 -19.51
CA THR A 416 3.10 -13.36 -20.14
C THR A 416 3.31 -11.90 -20.55
N ARG A 417 4.57 -11.44 -20.58
CA ARG A 417 5.02 -10.08 -20.98
C ARG A 417 4.51 -9.63 -22.35
N GLU A 418 4.37 -10.55 -23.29
CA GLU A 418 3.83 -10.27 -24.63
C GLU A 418 2.35 -9.87 -24.60
N SER A 419 1.59 -10.41 -23.66
CA SER A 419 0.18 -10.05 -23.44
C SER A 419 0.05 -8.67 -22.78
N ILE A 420 1.11 -8.20 -22.10
CA ILE A 420 1.15 -6.97 -21.31
C ILE A 420 1.33 -5.74 -22.21
N ASP A 421 2.24 -5.81 -23.18
CA ASP A 421 2.45 -4.73 -24.15
C ASP A 421 1.20 -4.45 -24.99
N ALA A 422 0.37 -5.48 -25.22
CA ALA A 422 -0.92 -5.35 -25.89
C ALA A 422 -1.99 -4.65 -25.03
N ILE A 423 -1.99 -4.88 -23.72
CA ILE A 423 -2.97 -4.29 -22.78
C ILE A 423 -2.62 -2.83 -22.45
N ILE A 424 -1.35 -2.53 -22.22
CA ILE A 424 -0.90 -1.18 -21.80
C ILE A 424 -1.02 -0.17 -22.95
N ASN A 425 -0.72 -0.58 -24.19
CA ASN A 425 -0.68 0.35 -25.32
C ASN A 425 -2.04 0.57 -26.02
N TYR A 426 -3.06 -0.25 -25.74
CA TYR A 426 -4.37 -0.16 -26.42
C TYR A 426 -5.56 -0.45 -25.48
N PRO A 427 -5.89 0.46 -24.54
CA PRO A 427 -6.93 0.22 -23.53
C PRO A 427 -8.37 0.14 -24.07
N ASN A 428 -8.59 0.37 -25.38
CA ASN A 428 -9.94 0.55 -25.95
C ASN A 428 -10.27 -0.38 -27.14
N ARG A 429 -9.53 -1.48 -27.32
CA ARG A 429 -9.88 -2.48 -28.35
C ARG A 429 -10.81 -3.53 -27.73
N ASN A 430 -12.11 -3.46 -28.04
CA ASN A 430 -13.03 -4.57 -27.83
C ASN A 430 -12.52 -5.77 -28.64
N PRO A 431 -12.12 -6.91 -28.03
CA PRO A 431 -11.82 -8.10 -28.79
C PRO A 431 -13.14 -8.80 -29.07
N ALA A 432 -13.78 -8.45 -30.19
CA ALA A 432 -14.63 -9.41 -30.86
C ALA A 432 -13.69 -10.45 -31.49
N VAL A 433 -13.69 -11.65 -30.92
CA VAL A 433 -13.39 -12.98 -31.49
C VAL A 433 -12.86 -13.84 -30.34
N ASN A 434 -13.62 -14.88 -30.00
CA ASN A 434 -13.20 -16.01 -29.17
C ASN A 434 -11.92 -16.64 -29.74
N PRO A 435 -10.88 -16.83 -28.93
CA PRO A 435 -10.13 -18.07 -28.95
C PRO A 435 -10.53 -18.88 -27.71
N SER A 436 -10.92 -20.13 -27.94
CA SER A 436 -11.03 -21.14 -26.88
C SER A 436 -9.69 -21.23 -26.15
N SER A 437 -9.56 -20.55 -25.01
CA SER A 437 -8.36 -20.58 -24.19
C SER A 437 -8.31 -21.90 -23.44
N VAL A 438 -7.44 -22.80 -23.89
CA VAL A 438 -7.08 -24.01 -23.14
C VAL A 438 -6.30 -23.56 -21.91
N SER A 439 -6.96 -23.56 -20.76
CA SER A 439 -6.36 -23.44 -19.44
C SER A 439 -5.34 -24.55 -19.26
N THR A 440 -4.07 -24.21 -19.05
CA THR A 440 -3.00 -25.12 -18.60
C THR A 440 -3.02 -25.28 -17.07
N ALA A 441 -4.20 -25.34 -16.46
CA ALA A 441 -4.32 -25.77 -15.07
C ALA A 441 -3.80 -27.22 -14.98
N THR A 442 -2.79 -27.44 -14.14
CA THR A 442 -2.25 -28.77 -13.87
C THR A 442 -3.39 -29.67 -13.40
N ALA A 443 -3.69 -30.71 -14.17
CA ALA A 443 -4.78 -31.64 -13.88
C ALA A 443 -4.64 -32.23 -12.45
N PRO A 444 -5.72 -32.28 -11.65
CA PRO A 444 -5.67 -32.80 -10.28
C PRO A 444 -5.21 -34.26 -10.24
N VAL A 445 -4.50 -34.67 -9.19
CA VAL A 445 -4.06 -36.06 -8.98
C VAL A 445 -5.15 -36.85 -8.24
N ALA A 446 -5.51 -38.02 -8.74
CA ALA A 446 -6.52 -38.88 -8.12
C ALA A 446 -6.01 -39.57 -6.85
N LYS A 447 -6.91 -40.01 -5.96
CA LYS A 447 -6.55 -40.73 -4.73
C LYS A 447 -6.76 -42.22 -4.90
N ALA A 448 -5.75 -43.04 -4.60
CA ALA A 448 -5.88 -44.51 -4.64
C ALA A 448 -6.97 -45.03 -3.68
N VAL A 449 -7.71 -46.06 -4.10
CA VAL A 449 -8.72 -46.73 -3.27
C VAL A 449 -8.01 -47.68 -2.29
N PRO A 450 -8.21 -47.53 -0.96
CA PRO A 450 -7.60 -48.42 0.02
C PRO A 450 -7.98 -49.89 -0.20
N GLY A 451 -6.99 -50.78 -0.30
CA GLY A 451 -7.20 -52.22 -0.46
C GLY A 451 -7.56 -52.68 -1.88
N GLN A 452 -7.60 -51.78 -2.87
CA GLN A 452 -7.88 -52.12 -4.27
C GLN A 452 -6.79 -51.52 -5.19
N PRO A 453 -5.67 -52.24 -5.43
CA PRO A 453 -4.60 -51.75 -6.30
C PRO A 453 -5.13 -51.58 -7.73
N GLY A 454 -4.73 -50.48 -8.38
CA GLY A 454 -5.20 -50.12 -9.72
C GLY A 454 -6.46 -49.25 -9.73
N PHE A 455 -7.17 -49.08 -8.61
CA PHE A 455 -8.38 -48.26 -8.54
C PHE A 455 -8.11 -46.92 -7.86
N VAL A 456 -8.74 -45.85 -8.37
CA VAL A 456 -8.65 -44.50 -7.80
C VAL A 456 -10.03 -43.86 -7.66
N PHE A 457 -10.16 -42.91 -6.74
CA PHE A 457 -11.30 -41.99 -6.69
C PHE A 457 -11.05 -40.81 -7.63
N SER A 458 -11.98 -40.58 -8.56
CA SER A 458 -11.98 -39.39 -9.41
C SER A 458 -12.08 -38.13 -8.53
N PRO A 459 -11.24 -37.10 -8.77
CA PRO A 459 -11.29 -35.85 -8.03
C PRO A 459 -12.54 -35.01 -8.33
N TYR A 460 -13.32 -35.38 -9.36
CA TYR A 460 -14.48 -34.60 -9.81
C TYR A 460 -15.80 -35.06 -9.18
N ASN A 461 -15.95 -36.36 -8.94
CA ASN A 461 -17.22 -36.93 -8.45
C ASN A 461 -17.04 -38.01 -7.37
N ASN A 462 -15.81 -38.27 -6.91
CA ASN A 462 -15.46 -39.32 -5.95
C ASN A 462 -15.93 -40.73 -6.35
N GLN A 463 -16.18 -41.00 -7.63
CA GLN A 463 -16.44 -42.36 -8.10
C GLN A 463 -15.15 -43.11 -8.41
N ILE A 464 -15.23 -44.44 -8.36
CA ILE A 464 -14.09 -45.32 -8.56
C ILE A 464 -13.82 -45.47 -10.06
N VAL A 465 -12.57 -45.23 -10.45
CA VAL A 465 -12.05 -45.40 -11.81
C VAL A 465 -10.94 -46.45 -11.78
N ASP A 466 -10.99 -47.40 -12.72
CA ASP A 466 -9.93 -48.41 -12.91
C ASP A 466 -8.80 -47.83 -13.77
N LEU A 467 -7.59 -47.82 -13.20
CA LEU A 467 -6.33 -47.40 -13.81
C LEU A 467 -5.33 -48.57 -13.89
N THR A 468 -5.78 -49.82 -13.83
CA THR A 468 -4.89 -50.99 -13.89
C THR A 468 -4.07 -50.96 -15.19
N GLY A 469 -2.74 -50.91 -15.05
CA GLY A 469 -1.80 -50.84 -16.18
C GLY A 469 -1.47 -49.42 -16.68
N ILE A 470 -2.03 -48.37 -16.09
CA ILE A 470 -1.66 -46.98 -16.37
C ILE A 470 -0.45 -46.59 -15.49
N ALA A 471 0.56 -45.95 -16.08
CA ALA A 471 1.74 -45.50 -15.35
C ALA A 471 1.41 -44.29 -14.42
N PRO A 472 2.02 -44.18 -13.23
CA PRO A 472 1.91 -43.01 -12.36
C PRO A 472 2.16 -41.69 -13.10
N GLY A 473 1.37 -40.66 -12.79
CA GLY A 473 1.45 -39.34 -13.42
C GLY A 473 0.82 -39.23 -14.80
N THR A 474 0.36 -40.32 -15.42
CA THR A 474 -0.33 -40.29 -16.73
C THR A 474 -1.63 -39.50 -16.63
N LEU A 475 -1.91 -38.67 -17.64
CA LEU A 475 -3.16 -37.92 -17.76
C LEU A 475 -4.27 -38.84 -18.29
N VAL A 476 -5.34 -39.02 -17.53
CA VAL A 476 -6.46 -39.91 -17.83
C VAL A 476 -7.76 -39.11 -17.85
N ALA A 477 -8.60 -39.35 -18.87
CA ALA A 477 -9.95 -38.79 -18.92
C ALA A 477 -10.89 -39.59 -18.02
N ASP A 478 -11.73 -38.91 -17.24
CA ASP A 478 -12.73 -39.56 -16.41
C ASP A 478 -13.83 -40.19 -17.29
N PRO A 479 -13.99 -41.54 -17.29
CA PRO A 479 -14.96 -42.22 -18.15
C PRO A 479 -16.42 -41.91 -17.80
N GLN A 480 -16.68 -41.27 -16.66
CA GLN A 480 -18.03 -40.92 -16.23
C GLN A 480 -18.52 -39.58 -16.78
N TYR A 481 -17.63 -38.81 -17.43
CA TYR A 481 -17.97 -37.55 -18.06
C TYR A 481 -17.92 -37.67 -19.59
N PRO A 482 -18.82 -36.98 -20.33
CA PRO A 482 -18.73 -36.90 -21.79
C PRO A 482 -17.42 -36.24 -22.23
N GLU A 483 -16.86 -36.66 -23.37
CA GLU A 483 -15.61 -36.09 -23.92
C GLU A 483 -15.64 -34.56 -24.08
N ALA A 484 -16.83 -33.98 -24.29
CA ALA A 484 -17.04 -32.55 -24.41
C ALA A 484 -16.61 -31.76 -23.15
N GLU A 485 -16.65 -32.37 -21.97
CA GLU A 485 -16.34 -31.70 -20.70
C GLU A 485 -14.85 -31.74 -20.32
N LYS A 486 -14.04 -32.54 -21.04
CA LYS A 486 -12.57 -32.62 -20.91
C LYS A 486 -12.06 -32.74 -19.46
N LYS A 487 -12.75 -33.48 -18.60
CA LYS A 487 -12.35 -33.73 -17.20
C LYS A 487 -11.20 -34.75 -17.15
N HIS A 488 -9.97 -34.25 -17.13
CA HIS A 488 -8.76 -35.07 -17.07
C HIS A 488 -8.09 -34.96 -15.70
N PHE A 489 -7.64 -36.07 -15.15
CA PHE A 489 -6.87 -36.12 -13.90
C PHE A 489 -5.58 -36.93 -14.09
N ARG A 490 -4.63 -36.83 -13.16
CA ARG A 490 -3.39 -37.63 -13.20
C ARG A 490 -3.49 -38.87 -12.31
N ALA A 491 -2.96 -39.99 -12.81
CA ALA A 491 -2.77 -41.20 -12.01
C ALA A 491 -1.81 -40.91 -10.83
N PRO A 492 -2.09 -41.45 -9.63
CA PRO A 492 -1.27 -41.24 -8.43
C PRO A 492 0.13 -41.83 -8.53
#